data_AF-A0A2G5V6W2-F1
#
_entry.id   AF-A0A2G5V6W2-F1
#
_cell.length_a   1.000
_cell.length_b   1.000
_cell.length_c   1.000
_cell.angle_alpha   90.00
_cell.angle_beta   90.00
_cell.angle_gamma   90.00
#
_symmetry.space_group_name_H-M   'P 1'
#
loop_
_entity.id
_entity.type
_entity.pdbx_description
1 polymer ?
#
loop_
_entity_poly.entity_id
_entity_poly.type
_entity_poly.pdbx_seq_one_letter_code
_entity_poly.pdbx_strand_id
1 'polypeptide(L)'
;MTVANNGMAMPASPPKIDCSEAIQDSPRFRAQVSQHTAYFNRLENRLNEMLRHISAMMEFSKNYVNTFYKLTVSVNQLCDESFSGNPLAANTFQGLSDAYGQTVNLFRTYYDHSNVVIYTKLSNFIKNELTKVAESRAHFENMSQSMDEALVKNAGISRQKPADATEGRNALTAVGTCFAHTTLDYVANINIAHAHKDHMILDALWTLVRESSAFFSKGHATFDEWTAADNGAVADTIQTFAAKSKLIERKMQDVHSLVPKVS
;
A
#
# COMPACT_ATOMS: atom_id res chain seq x y z
N MET A 1 -18.48 27.71 -4.79
CA MET A 1 -19.29 27.65 -6.02
C MET A 1 -18.92 26.37 -6.75
N THR A 2 -19.72 25.33 -6.55
CA THR A 2 -19.60 24.02 -7.20
C THR A 2 -20.29 24.09 -8.55
N VAL A 3 -19.53 23.89 -9.63
CA VAL A 3 -20.09 23.70 -10.97
C VAL A 3 -20.71 22.29 -10.99
N ALA A 4 -22.03 22.23 -11.10
CA ALA A 4 -22.78 21.01 -11.28
C ALA A 4 -22.46 20.42 -12.65
N ASN A 5 -21.77 19.27 -12.68
CA ASN A 5 -21.55 18.50 -13.89
C ASN A 5 -22.72 17.54 -14.07
N ASN A 6 -23.68 17.90 -14.93
CA ASN A 6 -24.82 17.07 -15.35
C ASN A 6 -24.40 15.97 -16.35
N GLY A 7 -23.40 15.17 -16.00
CA GLY A 7 -23.19 13.86 -16.62
C GLY A 7 -23.93 12.83 -15.77
N MET A 8 -24.75 11.97 -16.38
CA MET A 8 -25.44 10.88 -15.65
C MET A 8 -24.45 10.19 -14.71
N ALA A 9 -24.64 10.39 -13.40
CA ALA A 9 -23.79 9.79 -12.39
C ALA A 9 -23.98 8.28 -12.51
N MET A 10 -22.97 7.59 -13.05
CA MET A 10 -22.92 6.14 -13.08
C MET A 10 -23.17 5.62 -11.66
N PRO A 11 -24.07 4.63 -11.46
CA PRO A 11 -24.40 4.16 -10.13
C PRO A 11 -23.13 3.73 -9.37
N ALA A 12 -23.10 4.01 -8.07
CA ALA A 12 -21.94 3.75 -7.21
C ALA A 12 -21.51 2.27 -7.24
N SER A 13 -22.49 1.37 -7.40
CA SER A 13 -22.30 -0.05 -7.69
C SER A 13 -23.17 -0.45 -8.88
N PRO A 14 -22.63 -1.19 -9.88
CA PRO A 14 -23.45 -1.70 -10.98
C PRO A 14 -24.45 -2.76 -10.48
N PRO A 15 -25.59 -2.93 -11.18
CA PRO A 15 -26.58 -3.97 -10.85
C PRO A 15 -26.01 -5.37 -11.14
N LYS A 16 -26.48 -6.39 -10.42
CA LYS A 16 -26.08 -7.78 -10.66
C LYS A 16 -26.40 -8.21 -12.10
N ILE A 17 -25.45 -8.91 -12.74
CA ILE A 17 -25.65 -9.51 -14.06
C ILE A 17 -26.59 -10.71 -13.93
N ASP A 18 -27.62 -10.75 -14.77
CA ASP A 18 -28.48 -11.92 -14.93
C ASP A 18 -27.84 -12.89 -15.93
N CYS A 19 -27.51 -14.10 -15.49
CA CYS A 19 -26.89 -15.11 -16.35
C CYS A 19 -27.80 -15.55 -17.51
N SER A 20 -29.13 -15.46 -17.35
CA SER A 20 -30.08 -15.79 -18.41
C SER A 20 -30.03 -14.77 -19.56
N GLU A 21 -29.88 -13.49 -19.23
CA GLU A 21 -29.69 -12.39 -20.18
C GLU A 21 -28.32 -12.45 -20.86
N ALA A 22 -27.29 -12.95 -20.16
CA ALA A 22 -25.95 -13.12 -20.71
C ALA A 22 -25.92 -14.16 -21.85
N ILE A 23 -26.65 -15.26 -21.72
CA ILE A 23 -26.76 -16.28 -22.76
C ILE A 23 -27.53 -15.74 -23.98
N GLN A 24 -28.51 -14.86 -23.75
CA GLN A 24 -29.31 -14.24 -24.81
C GLN A 24 -28.59 -13.06 -25.50
N ASP A 25 -27.44 -12.65 -24.97
CA ASP A 25 -26.68 -11.50 -25.44
C ASP A 25 -27.52 -10.22 -25.59
N SER A 26 -28.39 -9.96 -24.62
CA SER A 26 -29.36 -8.88 -24.75
C SER A 26 -28.69 -7.49 -24.72
N PRO A 27 -29.31 -6.45 -25.32
CA PRO A 27 -28.83 -5.07 -25.17
C PRO A 27 -28.74 -4.64 -23.69
N ARG A 28 -29.61 -5.18 -22.84
CA ARG A 28 -29.59 -4.95 -21.40
C ARG A 28 -28.33 -5.56 -20.76
N PHE A 29 -28.00 -6.81 -21.10
CA PHE A 29 -26.76 -7.45 -20.66
C PHE A 29 -25.53 -6.64 -21.07
N ARG A 30 -25.45 -6.21 -22.34
CA ARG A 30 -24.34 -5.37 -22.84
C ARG A 30 -24.20 -4.06 -22.08
N ALA A 31 -25.32 -3.41 -21.73
CA ALA A 31 -25.31 -2.21 -20.91
C ALA A 31 -24.80 -2.48 -19.48
N GLN A 32 -25.18 -3.60 -18.86
CA GLN A 32 -24.68 -3.99 -17.53
C GLN A 32 -23.18 -4.27 -17.55
N VAL A 33 -22.68 -5.02 -18.54
CA VAL A 33 -21.25 -5.29 -18.74
C VAL A 33 -20.44 -4.00 -18.86
N SER A 34 -20.94 -3.02 -19.62
CA SER A 34 -20.30 -1.70 -19.74
C SER A 34 -20.22 -0.97 -18.40
N GLN A 35 -21.27 -1.03 -17.58
CA GLN A 35 -21.26 -0.44 -16.23
C GLN A 35 -20.25 -1.12 -15.30
N HIS A 36 -20.16 -2.45 -15.31
CA HIS A 36 -19.17 -3.20 -14.55
C HIS A 36 -17.74 -2.89 -14.99
N THR A 37 -17.50 -2.79 -16.29
CA THR A 37 -16.21 -2.40 -16.85
C THR A 37 -15.78 -1.02 -16.35
N ALA A 38 -16.67 -0.02 -16.45
CA ALA A 38 -16.38 1.33 -15.99
C ALA A 38 -16.12 1.37 -14.47
N TYR A 39 -16.86 0.58 -13.69
CA TYR A 39 -16.65 0.44 -12.25
C TYR A 39 -15.26 -0.12 -11.92
N PHE A 40 -14.86 -1.23 -12.54
CA PHE A 40 -13.58 -1.87 -12.25
C PHE A 40 -12.40 -1.02 -12.71
N ASN A 41 -12.49 -0.34 -13.86
CA ASN A 41 -11.47 0.62 -14.29
C ASN A 41 -11.28 1.74 -13.25
N ARG A 42 -12.38 2.28 -12.71
CA ARG A 42 -12.32 3.30 -11.66
C ARG A 42 -11.70 2.74 -10.37
N LEU A 43 -12.07 1.54 -9.97
CA LEU A 43 -11.51 0.87 -8.79
C LEU A 43 -10.01 0.64 -8.96
N GLU A 44 -9.58 0.08 -10.10
CA GLU A 44 -8.18 -0.15 -10.43
C GLU A 44 -7.37 1.15 -10.39
N ASN A 45 -7.88 2.23 -10.98
CA ASN A 45 -7.22 3.53 -10.94
C ASN A 45 -7.02 4.05 -9.51
N ARG A 46 -8.02 3.89 -8.64
CA ARG A 46 -7.91 4.27 -7.22
C ARG A 46 -6.91 3.41 -6.46
N LEU A 47 -6.88 2.10 -6.71
CA LEU A 47 -5.91 1.21 -6.08
C LEU A 47 -4.49 1.48 -6.57
N ASN A 48 -4.30 1.78 -7.86
CA ASN A 48 -3.00 2.20 -8.41
C ASN A 48 -2.52 3.52 -7.81
N GLU A 49 -3.42 4.48 -7.60
CA GLU A 49 -3.11 5.73 -6.89
C GLU A 49 -2.62 5.45 -5.45
N MET A 50 -3.30 4.55 -4.73
CA MET A 50 -2.87 4.11 -3.40
C MET A 50 -1.50 3.42 -3.42
N LEU A 51 -1.26 2.51 -4.37
CA LEU A 51 0.04 1.85 -4.53
C LEU A 51 1.15 2.88 -4.78
N ARG A 52 0.88 3.95 -5.53
CA ARG A 52 1.85 5.04 -5.75
C ARG A 52 2.22 5.75 -4.45
N HIS A 53 1.24 6.01 -3.58
CA HIS A 53 1.48 6.60 -2.26
C HIS A 53 2.25 5.65 -1.35
N ILE A 54 1.91 4.35 -1.33
CA ILE A 54 2.63 3.36 -0.53
C ILE A 54 4.08 3.22 -1.01
N SER A 55 4.33 3.26 -2.33
CA SER A 55 5.68 3.28 -2.88
C SER A 55 6.49 4.49 -2.43
N ALA A 56 5.89 5.69 -2.46
CA ALA A 56 6.54 6.88 -1.91
C ALA A 56 6.82 6.74 -0.41
N MET A 57 5.88 6.17 0.36
CA MET A 57 6.10 5.89 1.78
C MET A 57 7.28 4.95 2.00
N MET A 58 7.47 3.92 1.17
CA MET A 58 8.62 3.01 1.26
C MET A 58 9.96 3.74 1.07
N GLU A 59 10.03 4.65 0.09
CA GLU A 59 11.22 5.48 -0.15
C GLU A 59 11.50 6.42 1.01
N PHE A 60 10.47 7.13 1.49
CA PHE A 60 10.60 8.03 2.64
C PHE A 60 11.00 7.30 3.91
N SER A 61 10.41 6.13 4.18
CA SER A 61 10.76 5.33 5.35
C SER A 61 12.20 4.83 5.30
N LYS A 62 12.67 4.40 4.12
CA LYS A 62 14.06 3.98 3.93
C LYS A 62 15.02 5.14 4.17
N ASN A 63 14.72 6.33 3.64
CA ASN A 63 15.51 7.53 3.85
C ASN A 63 15.52 7.98 5.31
N TYR A 64 14.38 7.89 5.99
CA TYR A 64 14.26 8.18 7.41
C TYR A 64 15.14 7.25 8.25
N VAL A 65 15.02 5.93 8.06
CA VAL A 65 15.81 4.92 8.78
C VAL A 65 17.30 5.10 8.52
N ASN A 66 17.70 5.35 7.27
CA ASN A 66 19.11 5.58 6.93
C ASN A 66 19.67 6.85 7.58
N THR A 67 18.89 7.93 7.60
CA THR A 67 19.30 9.20 8.22
C THR A 67 19.37 9.07 9.74
N PHE A 68 18.38 8.41 10.36
CA PHE A 68 18.40 8.13 11.79
C PHE A 68 19.60 7.26 12.16
N TYR A 69 19.89 6.22 11.38
CA TYR A 69 21.06 5.38 11.62
C TYR A 69 22.37 6.19 11.59
N LYS A 70 22.52 7.11 10.64
CA LYS A 70 23.67 8.03 10.60
C LYS A 70 23.74 8.90 11.84
N LEU A 71 22.60 9.41 12.33
CA LEU A 71 22.54 10.15 13.60
C LEU A 71 23.03 9.30 14.78
N THR A 72 22.59 8.03 14.88
CA THR A 72 23.09 7.10 15.92
C THR A 72 24.60 6.93 15.82
N VAL A 73 25.17 6.79 14.61
CA VAL A 73 26.62 6.71 14.41
C VAL A 73 27.32 8.00 14.84
N SER A 74 26.80 9.17 14.50
CA SER A 74 27.37 10.46 14.92
C SER A 74 27.35 10.65 16.43
N VAL A 75 26.30 10.16 17.13
CA VAL A 75 26.25 10.18 18.60
C VAL A 75 27.34 9.28 19.20
N ASN A 76 27.56 8.09 18.64
CA ASN A 76 28.66 7.20 19.06
C ASN A 76 30.02 7.86 18.87
N GLN A 77 30.28 8.42 17.68
CA GLN A 77 31.55 9.10 17.38
C GLN A 77 31.79 10.28 18.33
N LEU A 78 30.75 11.07 18.60
CA LEU A 78 30.83 12.17 19.57
C LEU A 78 31.22 11.66 20.96
N CYS A 79 30.64 10.55 21.42
CA CYS A 79 31.00 9.91 22.69
C CYS A 79 32.49 9.54 22.73
N ASP A 80 32.97 8.84 21.70
CA ASP A 80 34.34 8.33 21.62
C ASP A 80 35.38 9.45 21.58
N GLU A 81 35.13 10.46 20.74
CA GLU A 81 36.09 11.54 20.46
C GLU A 81 36.11 12.61 21.55
N SER A 82 34.95 12.95 22.13
CA SER A 82 34.82 14.13 23.00
C SER A 82 34.63 13.80 24.49
N PHE A 83 34.15 12.59 24.82
CA PHE A 83 33.73 12.27 26.19
C PHE A 83 34.46 11.08 26.80
N SER A 84 35.35 10.41 26.07
CA SER A 84 36.17 9.28 26.55
C SER A 84 37.06 9.60 27.76
N GLY A 85 37.43 10.86 27.96
CA GLY A 85 38.20 11.31 29.13
C GLY A 85 37.42 11.41 30.44
N ASN A 86 36.08 11.28 30.42
CA ASN A 86 35.22 11.33 31.60
C ASN A 86 34.35 10.07 31.67
N PRO A 87 34.70 9.07 32.49
CA PRO A 87 33.98 7.80 32.55
C PRO A 87 32.47 7.93 32.81
N LEU A 88 32.06 8.89 33.65
CA LEU A 88 30.64 9.13 33.94
C LEU A 88 29.91 9.69 32.70
N ALA A 89 30.55 10.59 31.96
CA ALA A 89 29.97 11.12 30.72
C ALA A 89 29.93 10.03 29.64
N ALA A 90 31.03 9.32 29.42
CA ALA A 90 31.13 8.24 28.44
C ALA A 90 30.03 7.18 28.66
N ASN A 91 29.85 6.71 29.90
CA ASN A 91 28.80 5.73 30.22
C ASN A 91 27.39 6.27 29.96
N THR A 92 27.14 7.54 30.25
CA THR A 92 25.83 8.19 30.00
C THR A 92 25.55 8.32 28.51
N PHE A 93 26.56 8.74 27.73
CA PHE A 93 26.46 8.82 26.27
C PHE A 93 26.25 7.44 25.64
N GLN A 94 26.90 6.40 26.15
CA GLN A 94 26.70 5.04 25.68
C GLN A 94 25.25 4.58 25.88
N GLY A 95 24.69 4.77 27.09
CA GLY A 95 23.29 4.41 27.36
C GLY A 95 22.30 5.15 26.46
N LEU A 96 22.53 6.45 26.22
CA LEU A 96 21.74 7.23 25.26
C LEU A 96 21.89 6.72 23.82
N SER A 97 23.11 6.34 23.42
CA SER A 97 23.34 5.78 22.09
C SER A 97 22.61 4.45 21.89
N ASP A 98 22.58 3.60 22.92
CA ASP A 98 21.83 2.35 22.90
C ASP A 98 20.33 2.62 22.70
N ALA A 99 19.76 3.63 23.37
CA ALA A 99 18.38 4.05 23.17
C ALA A 99 18.11 4.54 21.72
N TYR A 100 19.04 5.28 21.13
CA TYR A 100 18.96 5.72 19.73
C TYR A 100 19.02 4.51 18.78
N GLY A 101 19.87 3.53 19.09
CA GLY A 101 19.98 2.26 18.37
C GLY A 101 18.67 1.46 18.41
N GLN A 102 18.05 1.34 19.58
CA GLN A 102 16.75 0.70 19.73
C GLN A 102 15.66 1.43 18.93
N THR A 103 15.65 2.75 18.97
CA THR A 103 14.70 3.59 18.22
C THR A 103 14.76 3.31 16.71
N VAL A 104 15.96 3.41 16.11
CA VAL A 104 16.11 3.20 14.66
C VAL A 104 15.79 1.77 14.25
N ASN A 105 16.11 0.77 15.09
CA ASN A 105 15.79 -0.63 14.83
C ASN A 105 14.27 -0.89 14.84
N LEU A 106 13.53 -0.30 15.78
CA LEU A 106 12.07 -0.39 15.82
C LEU A 106 11.45 0.17 14.53
N PHE A 107 11.85 1.37 14.12
CA PHE A 107 11.37 1.97 12.87
C PHE A 107 11.76 1.14 11.64
N ARG A 108 13.00 0.63 11.58
CA ARG A 108 13.45 -0.24 10.48
C ARG A 108 12.56 -1.46 10.33
N THR A 109 12.37 -2.23 11.41
CA THR A 109 11.54 -3.45 11.37
C THR A 109 10.11 -3.14 10.95
N TYR A 110 9.51 -2.06 11.49
CA TYR A 110 8.15 -1.68 11.15
C TYR A 110 8.03 -1.30 9.66
N TYR A 111 8.91 -0.45 9.15
CA TYR A 111 8.81 0.04 7.78
C TYR A 111 9.16 -1.02 6.73
N ASP A 112 10.14 -1.88 7.00
CA ASP A 112 10.52 -2.98 6.09
C ASP A 112 9.38 -4.01 5.93
N HIS A 113 8.49 -4.12 6.91
CA HIS A 113 7.38 -5.06 6.90
C HIS A 113 6.06 -4.42 6.46
N SER A 114 5.59 -3.41 7.20
CA SER A 114 4.22 -2.87 7.07
C SER A 114 3.90 -2.36 5.66
N ASN A 115 4.76 -1.51 5.10
CA ASN A 115 4.57 -0.90 3.78
C ASN A 115 4.59 -1.96 2.66
N VAL A 116 5.48 -2.95 2.76
CA VAL A 116 5.60 -4.03 1.77
C VAL A 116 4.36 -4.92 1.79
N VAL A 117 3.86 -5.28 2.97
CA VAL A 117 2.71 -6.18 3.09
C VAL A 117 1.44 -5.54 2.53
N ILE A 118 1.15 -4.28 2.86
CA ILE A 118 -0.02 -3.59 2.30
C ILE A 118 0.12 -3.42 0.78
N TYR A 119 1.30 -3.06 0.28
CA TYR A 119 1.58 -2.96 -1.15
C TYR A 119 1.30 -4.29 -1.86
N THR A 120 1.85 -5.39 -1.34
CA THR A 120 1.70 -6.72 -1.93
C THR A 120 0.25 -7.17 -1.93
N LYS A 121 -0.51 -6.98 -0.83
CA LYS A 121 -1.92 -7.37 -0.77
C LYS A 121 -2.77 -6.63 -1.82
N LEU A 122 -2.61 -5.32 -1.94
CA LEU A 122 -3.33 -4.52 -2.94
C LEU A 122 -2.88 -4.85 -4.37
N SER A 123 -1.58 -4.99 -4.62
CA SER A 123 -1.04 -5.36 -5.92
C SER A 123 -1.53 -6.75 -6.36
N ASN A 124 -1.61 -7.71 -5.45
CA ASN A 124 -2.14 -9.04 -5.72
C ASN A 124 -3.63 -9.01 -6.05
N PHE A 125 -4.44 -8.18 -5.39
CA PHE A 125 -5.84 -8.01 -5.76
C PHE A 125 -5.98 -7.50 -7.20
N ILE A 126 -5.22 -6.46 -7.58
CA ILE A 126 -5.25 -5.94 -8.96
C ILE A 126 -4.85 -7.04 -9.95
N LYS A 127 -3.71 -7.72 -9.73
CA LYS A 127 -3.18 -8.73 -10.64
C LYS A 127 -4.04 -10.00 -10.73
N ASN A 128 -4.57 -10.47 -9.60
CA ASN A 128 -5.23 -11.78 -9.55
C ASN A 128 -6.74 -11.69 -9.78
N GLU A 129 -7.34 -10.51 -9.58
CA GLU A 129 -8.78 -10.31 -9.76
C GLU A 129 -9.07 -9.38 -10.94
N LEU A 130 -8.57 -8.15 -10.91
CA LEU A 130 -8.92 -7.14 -11.92
C LEU A 130 -8.31 -7.43 -13.30
N THR A 131 -7.05 -7.88 -13.35
CA THR A 131 -6.43 -8.29 -14.62
C THR A 131 -7.17 -9.47 -15.25
N LYS A 132 -7.64 -10.46 -14.47
CA LYS A 132 -8.46 -11.56 -15.02
C LYS A 132 -9.78 -11.08 -15.61
N VAL A 133 -10.43 -10.09 -14.97
CA VAL A 133 -11.63 -9.46 -15.52
C VAL A 133 -11.32 -8.76 -16.85
N ALA A 134 -10.18 -8.07 -16.95
CA ALA A 134 -9.76 -7.40 -18.18
C ALA A 134 -9.41 -8.39 -19.31
N GLU A 135 -8.71 -9.48 -19.00
CA GLU A 135 -8.36 -10.53 -19.96
C GLU A 135 -9.60 -11.27 -20.47
N SER A 136 -10.49 -11.69 -19.57
CA SER A 136 -11.75 -12.34 -19.96
C SER A 136 -12.68 -11.42 -20.75
N ARG A 137 -12.64 -10.10 -20.50
CA ARG A 137 -13.31 -9.11 -21.35
C ARG A 137 -12.76 -9.13 -22.78
N ALA A 138 -11.44 -9.13 -22.95
CA ALA A 138 -10.84 -9.16 -24.29
C ALA A 138 -11.23 -10.43 -25.05
N HIS A 139 -11.26 -11.59 -24.38
CA HIS A 139 -11.76 -12.84 -24.97
C HIS A 139 -13.24 -12.74 -25.36
N PHE A 140 -14.09 -12.17 -24.50
CA PHE A 140 -15.49 -11.94 -24.79
C PHE A 140 -15.71 -11.02 -25.99
N GLU A 141 -14.97 -9.91 -26.10
CA GLU A 141 -15.06 -8.97 -27.23
C GLU A 141 -14.64 -9.63 -28.55
N ASN A 142 -13.55 -10.40 -28.56
CA ASN A 142 -13.09 -11.14 -29.73
C ASN A 142 -14.10 -12.22 -30.17
N MET A 143 -14.66 -12.96 -29.21
CA MET A 143 -15.65 -13.99 -29.52
C MET A 143 -16.99 -13.39 -29.95
N SER A 144 -17.36 -12.22 -29.42
CA SER A 144 -18.50 -11.44 -29.89
C SER A 144 -18.38 -11.08 -31.36
N GLN A 145 -17.21 -10.58 -31.79
CA GLN A 145 -16.96 -10.28 -33.20
C GLN A 145 -17.05 -11.54 -34.07
N SER A 146 -16.47 -12.65 -33.61
CA SER A 146 -16.53 -13.93 -34.32
C SER A 146 -17.97 -14.44 -34.50
N MET A 147 -18.83 -14.23 -33.48
CA MET A 147 -20.24 -14.55 -33.54
C MET A 147 -20.98 -13.68 -34.57
N ASP A 148 -20.73 -12.37 -34.60
CA ASP A 148 -21.31 -11.45 -35.58
C ASP A 148 -20.94 -11.84 -37.02
N GLU A 149 -19.66 -12.18 -37.25
CA GLU A 149 -19.17 -12.65 -38.56
C GLU A 149 -19.83 -13.97 -38.98
N ALA A 150 -19.97 -14.92 -38.05
CA ALA A 150 -20.64 -16.20 -38.30
C ALA A 150 -22.14 -16.01 -38.62
N LEU A 151 -22.82 -15.10 -37.94
CA LEU A 151 -24.21 -14.74 -38.19
C LEU A 151 -24.39 -14.14 -39.59
N VAL A 152 -23.56 -13.17 -39.96
CA VAL A 152 -23.57 -12.54 -41.30
C VAL A 152 -23.30 -13.57 -42.39
N LYS A 153 -22.28 -14.42 -42.20
CA LYS A 153 -21.94 -15.48 -43.16
C LYS A 153 -23.09 -16.45 -43.34
N ASN A 154 -23.70 -16.94 -42.25
CA ASN A 154 -24.81 -17.88 -42.30
C ASN A 154 -26.07 -17.26 -42.94
N ALA A 155 -26.37 -15.99 -42.66
CA ALA A 155 -27.48 -15.27 -43.26
C ALA A 155 -27.32 -15.06 -44.78
N GLY A 156 -26.08 -14.95 -45.27
CA GLY A 156 -25.76 -14.79 -46.68
C GLY A 156 -25.83 -16.08 -47.54
N ILE A 157 -26.03 -17.25 -46.93
CA ILE A 157 -26.06 -18.53 -47.68
C ILE A 157 -27.34 -18.65 -48.52
N SER A 158 -27.18 -18.98 -49.80
CA SER A 158 -28.31 -19.19 -50.71
C SER A 158 -29.16 -20.40 -50.28
N ARG A 159 -30.48 -20.20 -50.20
CA ARG A 159 -31.46 -21.26 -49.90
C ARG A 159 -31.49 -22.37 -50.96
N GLN A 160 -30.92 -22.14 -52.15
CA GLN A 160 -30.85 -23.12 -53.23
C GLN A 160 -29.72 -24.14 -53.04
N LYS A 161 -28.84 -23.97 -52.03
CA LYS A 161 -27.74 -24.87 -51.72
C LYS A 161 -27.90 -25.48 -50.32
N PRO A 162 -28.72 -26.54 -50.17
CA PRO A 162 -29.07 -27.09 -48.85
C PRO A 162 -27.87 -27.71 -48.11
N ALA A 163 -26.84 -28.19 -48.81
CA ALA A 163 -25.60 -28.67 -48.21
C ALA A 163 -24.81 -27.52 -47.54
N ASP A 164 -24.51 -26.46 -48.30
CA ASP A 164 -23.85 -25.25 -47.81
C ASP A 164 -24.61 -24.61 -46.63
N ALA A 165 -25.96 -24.60 -46.69
CA ALA A 165 -26.80 -24.09 -45.60
C ALA A 165 -26.69 -24.95 -44.33
N THR A 166 -26.48 -26.26 -44.47
CA THR A 166 -26.30 -27.16 -43.31
C THR A 166 -24.92 -26.97 -42.69
N GLU A 167 -23.87 -26.86 -43.50
CA GLU A 167 -22.51 -26.57 -43.03
C GLU A 167 -22.42 -25.21 -42.32
N GLY A 168 -23.06 -24.17 -42.89
CA GLY A 168 -23.13 -22.85 -42.27
C GLY A 168 -23.81 -22.85 -40.90
N ARG A 169 -24.92 -23.58 -40.75
CA ARG A 169 -25.60 -23.74 -39.45
C ARG A 169 -24.74 -24.49 -38.44
N ASN A 170 -24.02 -25.54 -38.86
CA ASN A 170 -23.13 -26.28 -37.97
C ASN A 170 -21.97 -25.41 -37.48
N ALA A 171 -21.35 -24.64 -38.39
CA ALA A 171 -20.30 -23.70 -38.04
C ALA A 171 -20.80 -22.60 -37.08
N LEU A 172 -21.98 -22.02 -37.35
CA LEU A 172 -22.61 -21.03 -36.47
C LEU A 172 -22.92 -21.63 -35.09
N THR A 173 -23.39 -22.87 -35.02
CA THR A 173 -23.66 -23.55 -33.75
C THR A 173 -22.38 -23.73 -32.91
N ALA A 174 -21.28 -24.07 -33.56
CA ALA A 174 -19.97 -24.22 -32.90
C ALA A 174 -19.48 -22.88 -32.33
N VAL A 175 -19.53 -21.81 -33.14
CA VAL A 175 -19.16 -20.45 -32.70
C VAL A 175 -20.08 -19.97 -31.57
N GLY A 176 -21.40 -20.15 -31.70
CA GLY A 176 -22.37 -19.77 -30.66
C GLY A 176 -22.15 -20.49 -29.33
N THR A 177 -21.76 -21.77 -29.38
CA THR A 177 -21.41 -22.52 -28.17
C THR A 177 -20.16 -21.93 -27.50
N CYS A 178 -19.12 -21.61 -28.28
CA CYS A 178 -17.90 -20.99 -27.76
C CYS A 178 -18.16 -19.58 -27.19
N PHE A 179 -19.02 -18.80 -27.85
CA PHE A 179 -19.47 -17.50 -27.39
C PHE A 179 -20.21 -17.59 -26.05
N ALA A 180 -21.14 -18.54 -25.91
CA ALA A 180 -21.85 -18.75 -24.65
C ALA A 180 -20.90 -19.09 -23.50
N HIS A 181 -19.94 -20.01 -23.71
CA HIS A 181 -18.94 -20.34 -22.69
C HIS A 181 -18.07 -19.13 -22.31
N THR A 182 -17.53 -18.43 -23.29
CA THR A 182 -16.68 -17.25 -23.06
C THR A 182 -17.44 -16.14 -22.32
N THR A 183 -18.72 -15.95 -22.65
CA THR A 183 -19.58 -14.97 -21.98
C THR A 183 -19.80 -15.34 -20.52
N LEU A 184 -20.09 -16.62 -20.23
CA LEU A 184 -20.26 -17.09 -18.86
C LEU A 184 -18.97 -16.98 -18.05
N ASP A 185 -17.81 -17.28 -18.64
CA ASP A 185 -16.51 -17.11 -17.98
C ASP A 185 -16.25 -15.65 -17.61
N TYR A 186 -16.57 -14.71 -18.51
CA TYR A 186 -16.43 -13.30 -18.23
C TYR A 186 -17.39 -12.83 -17.11
N VAL A 187 -18.66 -13.24 -17.17
CA VAL A 187 -19.64 -12.94 -16.11
C VAL A 187 -19.22 -13.54 -14.78
N ALA A 188 -18.67 -14.76 -14.77
CA ALA A 188 -18.13 -15.40 -13.58
C ALA A 188 -16.99 -14.59 -12.99
N ASN A 189 -16.01 -14.16 -13.79
CA ASN A 189 -14.90 -13.34 -13.32
C ASN A 189 -15.37 -11.99 -12.75
N ILE A 190 -16.36 -11.34 -13.36
CA ILE A 190 -16.99 -10.13 -12.81
C ILE A 190 -17.57 -10.41 -11.41
N ASN A 191 -18.37 -11.47 -11.28
CA ASN A 191 -19.04 -11.80 -10.02
C ASN A 191 -18.06 -12.20 -8.92
N ILE A 192 -17.03 -12.98 -9.27
CA ILE A 192 -15.96 -13.38 -8.36
C ILE A 192 -15.18 -12.14 -7.88
N ALA A 193 -14.80 -11.24 -8.79
CA ALA A 193 -14.13 -10.00 -8.42
C ALA A 193 -14.99 -9.14 -7.48
N HIS A 194 -16.31 -9.07 -7.69
CA HIS A 194 -17.22 -8.40 -6.75
C HIS A 194 -17.29 -9.09 -5.38
N ALA A 195 -17.27 -10.43 -5.33
CA ALA A 195 -17.25 -11.16 -4.06
C ALA A 195 -15.92 -11.02 -3.31
N HIS A 196 -14.82 -10.90 -4.05
CA HIS A 196 -13.47 -10.83 -3.50
C HIS A 196 -13.07 -9.42 -3.05
N LYS A 197 -13.47 -8.37 -3.79
CA LYS A 197 -13.02 -6.99 -3.53
C LYS A 197 -13.22 -6.54 -2.10
N ASP A 198 -14.36 -6.86 -1.49
CA ASP A 198 -14.73 -6.30 -0.20
C ASP A 198 -13.79 -6.82 0.88
N HIS A 199 -13.65 -8.13 1.01
CA HIS A 199 -12.82 -8.71 2.07
C HIS A 199 -11.32 -8.54 1.79
N MET A 200 -10.87 -8.63 0.53
CA MET A 200 -9.44 -8.51 0.20
C MET A 200 -8.92 -7.09 0.41
N ILE A 201 -9.68 -6.07 0.01
CA ILE A 201 -9.29 -4.68 0.22
C ILE A 201 -9.35 -4.34 1.71
N LEU A 202 -10.41 -4.76 2.41
CA LEU A 202 -10.51 -4.55 3.87
C LEU A 202 -9.35 -5.20 4.61
N ASP A 203 -8.98 -6.44 4.28
CA ASP A 203 -7.85 -7.16 4.89
C ASP A 203 -6.53 -6.44 4.64
N ALA A 204 -6.30 -5.92 3.42
CA ALA A 204 -5.11 -5.14 3.10
C ALA A 204 -4.99 -3.87 3.95
N LEU A 205 -6.08 -3.10 4.07
CA LEU A 205 -6.11 -1.87 4.86
C LEU A 205 -5.98 -2.15 6.36
N TRP A 206 -6.68 -3.18 6.84
CA TRP A 206 -6.64 -3.60 8.23
C TRP A 206 -5.26 -4.07 8.66
N THR A 207 -4.52 -4.72 7.75
CA THR A 207 -3.16 -5.19 8.02
C THR A 207 -2.26 -4.02 8.43
N LEU A 208 -2.30 -2.89 7.73
CA LEU A 208 -1.49 -1.72 8.11
C LEU A 208 -1.81 -1.23 9.53
N VAL A 209 -3.10 -1.17 9.89
CA VAL A 209 -3.54 -0.75 11.23
C VAL A 209 -3.02 -1.71 12.30
N ARG A 210 -3.07 -3.02 12.05
CA ARG A 210 -2.53 -4.04 12.96
C ARG A 210 -1.02 -3.93 13.12
N GLU A 211 -0.29 -3.75 12.03
CA GLU A 211 1.16 -3.55 12.08
C GLU A 211 1.53 -2.28 12.83
N SER A 212 0.80 -1.18 12.63
CA SER A 212 1.00 0.06 13.41
C SER A 212 0.75 -0.17 14.89
N SER A 213 -0.33 -0.85 15.25
CA SER A 213 -0.65 -1.19 16.65
C SER A 213 0.44 -2.04 17.30
N ALA A 214 0.96 -3.04 16.57
CA ALA A 214 2.05 -3.88 17.05
C ALA A 214 3.35 -3.09 17.22
N PHE A 215 3.66 -2.18 16.29
CA PHE A 215 4.80 -1.27 16.38
C PHE A 215 4.74 -0.40 17.64
N PHE A 216 3.61 0.25 17.90
CA PHE A 216 3.46 1.09 19.11
C PHE A 216 3.53 0.28 20.39
N SER A 217 2.91 -0.91 20.43
CA SER A 217 2.94 -1.80 21.60
C SER A 217 4.37 -2.25 21.89
N LYS A 218 5.11 -2.66 20.85
CA LYS A 218 6.53 -3.05 20.97
C LYS A 218 7.40 -1.87 21.39
N GLY A 219 7.20 -0.70 20.79
CA GLY A 219 7.95 0.51 21.12
C GLY A 219 7.75 0.92 22.58
N HIS A 220 6.51 0.90 23.07
CA HIS A 220 6.22 1.17 24.48
C HIS A 220 6.96 0.20 25.40
N ALA A 221 6.83 -1.11 25.17
CA ALA A 221 7.50 -2.12 25.99
C ALA A 221 9.04 -1.95 25.98
N THR A 222 9.64 -1.65 24.83
CA THR A 222 11.08 -1.41 24.70
C THR A 222 11.55 -0.22 25.53
N PHE A 223 10.85 0.93 25.46
CA PHE A 223 11.27 2.11 26.22
C PHE A 223 10.87 2.05 27.69
N ASP A 224 9.81 1.34 28.05
CA ASP A 224 9.47 1.06 29.44
C ASP A 224 10.59 0.24 30.12
N GLU A 225 11.06 -0.83 29.46
CA GLU A 225 12.20 -1.63 29.93
C GLU A 225 13.49 -0.79 30.00
N TRP A 226 13.80 -0.01 28.96
CA TRP A 226 15.01 0.82 28.95
C TRP A 226 14.99 1.89 30.04
N THR A 227 13.86 2.58 30.25
CA THR A 227 13.74 3.62 31.28
C THR A 227 13.76 3.03 32.69
N ALA A 228 13.17 1.85 32.89
CA ALA A 228 13.29 1.13 34.15
C ALA A 228 14.74 0.72 34.45
N ALA A 229 15.52 0.36 33.41
CA ALA A 229 16.93 0.03 33.55
C ALA A 229 17.81 1.28 33.80
N ASP A 230 17.54 2.40 33.14
CA ASP A 230 18.21 3.69 33.40
C ASP A 230 17.95 4.16 34.84
N ASN A 231 16.71 3.98 35.34
CA ASN A 231 16.31 4.33 36.70
C ASN A 231 16.69 5.77 37.11
N GLY A 232 16.69 6.71 36.15
CA GLY A 232 17.03 8.12 36.37
C GLY A 232 18.53 8.45 36.32
N ALA A 233 19.41 7.48 36.05
CA ALA A 233 20.86 7.66 36.06
C ALA A 233 21.33 8.74 35.08
N VAL A 234 20.73 8.82 33.88
CA VAL A 234 21.00 9.91 32.92
C VAL A 234 20.66 11.28 33.53
N ALA A 235 19.49 11.41 34.15
CA ALA A 235 19.05 12.68 34.74
C ALA A 235 19.96 13.11 35.90
N ASP A 236 20.32 12.17 36.77
CA ASP A 236 21.22 12.41 37.90
C ASP A 236 22.63 12.83 37.44
N THR A 237 23.12 12.21 36.36
CA THR A 237 24.41 12.59 35.76
C THR A 237 24.38 14.00 35.19
N ILE A 238 23.30 14.37 34.49
CA ILE A 238 23.11 15.73 33.99
C ILE A 238 23.11 16.76 35.14
N GLN A 239 22.38 16.48 36.22
CA GLN A 239 22.35 17.35 37.40
C GLN A 239 23.74 17.49 38.05
N THR A 240 24.48 16.38 38.14
CA THR A 240 25.84 16.34 38.66
C THR A 240 26.77 17.23 37.83
N PHE A 241 26.73 17.13 36.50
CA PHE A 241 27.53 18.00 35.63
C PHE A 241 27.12 19.47 35.72
N ALA A 242 25.82 19.77 35.81
CA ALA A 242 25.34 21.13 35.97
C ALA A 242 25.82 21.76 37.30
N ALA A 243 25.79 21.01 38.41
CA ALA A 243 26.30 21.46 39.69
C ALA A 243 27.82 21.71 39.65
N LYS A 244 28.59 20.81 39.04
CA LYS A 244 30.03 20.94 38.86
C LYS A 244 30.38 22.17 38.01
N SER A 245 29.64 22.42 36.93
CA SER A 245 29.81 23.58 36.07
C SER A 245 29.63 24.90 36.84
N LYS A 246 28.56 25.04 37.63
CA LYS A 246 28.33 26.23 38.48
C LYS A 246 29.46 26.50 39.47
N LEU A 247 30.03 25.44 40.06
CA LEU A 247 31.15 25.58 40.98
C LEU A 247 32.40 26.10 40.26
N ILE A 248 32.68 25.60 39.06
CA ILE A 248 33.81 26.05 38.26
C ILE A 248 33.63 27.51 37.85
N GLU A 249 32.44 27.89 37.38
CA GLU A 249 32.13 29.28 37.01
C GLU A 249 32.38 30.26 38.17
N ARG A 250 31.89 29.94 39.38
CA ARG A 250 32.15 30.76 40.57
C ARG A 250 33.63 30.89 40.87
N LYS A 251 34.38 29.78 40.85
CA LYS A 251 35.83 29.81 41.06
C LYS A 251 36.54 30.68 40.04
N MET A 252 36.12 30.64 38.77
CA MET A 252 36.72 31.49 37.73
C MET A 252 36.37 32.97 37.92
N GLN A 253 35.16 33.29 38.39
CA GLN A 253 34.79 34.66 38.79
C GLN A 253 35.62 35.16 39.97
N ASP A 254 35.79 34.33 41.00
CA ASP A 254 36.63 34.65 42.17
C ASP A 254 38.07 34.92 41.73
N VAL A 255 38.65 34.06 40.87
CA VAL A 255 40.00 34.27 40.31
C VAL A 255 40.08 35.58 39.51
N HIS A 256 39.06 35.88 38.69
CA HIS A 256 39.03 37.12 37.92
C HIS A 256 38.98 38.37 38.81
N SER A 257 38.31 38.28 39.96
CA SER A 257 38.23 39.37 40.95
C SER A 257 39.56 39.72 41.61
N LEU A 258 40.56 38.81 41.54
CA LEU A 258 41.90 39.03 42.08
C LEU A 258 42.81 39.88 41.16
N VAL A 259 42.38 40.18 39.93
CA VAL A 259 43.13 41.05 39.01
C VAL A 259 42.99 42.51 39.48
N PRO A 260 44.08 43.22 39.82
CA PRO A 260 44.00 44.61 40.26
C PRO A 260 43.38 45.49 39.18
N LYS A 261 42.43 46.36 39.56
CA LYS A 261 41.94 47.40 38.66
C LYS A 261 43.07 48.41 38.46
N VAL A 262 43.58 48.53 37.24
CA VAL A 262 44.57 49.57 36.88
C VAL A 262 43.84 50.92 37.00
N SER A 263 44.17 51.66 38.05
CA SER A 263 43.80 53.07 38.25
C SER A 263 44.80 53.99 37.59
#